data_AF-A0A4R8BBS0-F1
#
_entry.id   AF-A0A4R8BBS0-F1
#
_cell.length_a   1.000
_cell.length_b   1.000
_cell.length_c   1.000
_cell.angle_alpha   90.00
_cell.angle_beta   90.00
_cell.angle_gamma   90.00
#
_symmetry.space_group_name_H-M   'P 1'
#
loop_
_entity.id
_entity.type
_entity.pdbx_description
1 polymer ?
#
loop_
_entity_poly.entity_id
_entity_poly.type
_entity_poly.pdbx_seq_one_letter_code
_entity_poly.pdbx_strand_id
1 'polypeptide(L)'
;MEKKTKIKAEDGKQDLLITREFDLPLELLFKAYEDAEIVAQWMNTKVVKLENKKHGSWQFETSDANGNVVFKANGTIHDFIPNEKIVRTFEMENTPFPIQLEFLEFKKITEDTSELNMHIIYKSVYDRNEMLKLPFAQGINMAHNRLEEIIKNLK
;
A
#
# COMPACT_ATOMS: atom_id res chain seq x y z
N MET A 1 16.09 12.41 -10.84
CA MET A 1 16.21 10.94 -10.73
C MET A 1 14.87 10.33 -11.06
N GLU A 2 14.86 9.23 -11.80
CA GLU A 2 13.65 8.48 -12.11
C GLU A 2 13.06 7.88 -10.82
N LYS A 3 11.73 7.83 -10.70
CA LYS A 3 11.06 7.20 -9.55
C LYS A 3 11.27 5.69 -9.63
N LYS A 4 11.70 5.06 -8.54
CA LYS A 4 11.85 3.59 -8.50
C LYS A 4 10.48 2.90 -8.59
N THR A 5 9.41 3.52 -8.07
CA THR A 5 8.03 3.02 -8.22
C THR A 5 7.47 3.43 -9.58
N LYS A 6 7.16 2.43 -10.41
CA LYS A 6 6.56 2.61 -11.74
C LYS A 6 5.05 2.47 -11.64
N ILE A 7 4.31 3.40 -12.23
CA ILE A 7 2.85 3.39 -12.25
C ILE A 7 2.41 3.40 -13.71
N LYS A 8 1.55 2.45 -14.06
CA LYS A 8 0.93 2.34 -15.37
C LYS A 8 -0.58 2.53 -15.21
N ALA A 9 -1.06 3.63 -15.78
CA ALA A 9 -2.47 4.01 -15.83
C ALA A 9 -2.87 4.17 -17.29
N GLU A 10 -3.40 3.13 -17.93
CA GLU A 10 -3.82 3.23 -19.32
C GLU A 10 -5.12 4.03 -19.44
N ASP A 11 -5.24 4.82 -20.51
CA ASP A 11 -6.44 5.59 -20.81
C ASP A 11 -7.64 4.68 -21.02
N GLY A 12 -8.81 5.10 -20.50
CA GLY A 12 -10.05 4.34 -20.64
C GLY A 12 -10.17 3.09 -19.76
N LYS A 13 -9.18 2.77 -18.93
CA LYS A 13 -9.26 1.69 -17.94
C LYS A 13 -9.55 2.18 -16.53
N GLN A 14 -10.16 1.31 -15.72
CA GLN A 14 -10.53 1.58 -14.32
C GLN A 14 -9.54 0.98 -13.32
N ASP A 15 -8.34 0.61 -13.75
CA ASP A 15 -7.31 0.00 -12.95
C ASP A 15 -6.00 0.80 -12.96
N LEU A 16 -5.11 0.44 -12.02
CA LEU A 16 -3.72 0.86 -11.97
C LEU A 16 -2.83 -0.35 -11.75
N LEU A 17 -1.72 -0.41 -12.48
CA LEU A 17 -0.63 -1.35 -12.23
C LEU A 17 0.56 -0.58 -11.67
N ILE A 18 1.10 -1.06 -10.56
CA ILE A 18 2.21 -0.44 -9.87
C ILE A 18 3.28 -1.50 -9.63
N THR A 19 4.51 -1.23 -10.03
CA THR A 19 5.63 -2.14 -9.83
C THR A 19 6.75 -1.41 -9.13
N ARG A 20 7.30 -2.04 -8.08
CA ARG A 20 8.45 -1.55 -7.34
C ARG A 20 9.33 -2.72 -6.94
N GLU A 21 10.53 -2.77 -7.49
CA GLU A 21 11.62 -3.61 -6.95
C GLU A 21 12.09 -3.02 -5.61
N PHE A 22 12.69 -3.79 -4.72
CA PHE A 22 13.23 -3.35 -3.45
C PHE A 22 14.60 -3.98 -3.23
N ASP A 23 15.52 -3.21 -2.67
CA ASP A 23 16.83 -3.69 -2.21
C ASP A 23 16.68 -4.37 -0.83
N LEU A 24 15.75 -5.34 -0.74
CA LEU A 24 15.36 -6.08 0.45
C LEU A 24 15.00 -7.54 0.11
N PRO A 25 15.35 -8.53 0.97
CA PRO A 25 14.78 -9.86 0.92
C PRO A 25 13.25 -9.84 0.97
N LEU A 26 12.63 -10.80 0.29
CA LEU A 26 11.17 -10.92 0.17
C LEU A 26 10.48 -10.98 1.54
N GLU A 27 11.07 -11.74 2.47
CA GLU A 27 10.52 -11.97 3.80
C GLU A 27 10.41 -10.68 4.59
N LEU A 28 11.40 -9.78 4.43
CA LEU A 28 11.39 -8.48 5.10
C LEU A 28 10.45 -7.48 4.43
N LEU A 29 10.36 -7.51 3.09
CA LEU A 29 9.36 -6.73 2.37
C LEU A 29 7.95 -7.14 2.81
N PHE A 30 7.65 -8.43 2.88
CA PHE A 30 6.34 -8.92 3.33
C PHE A 30 6.08 -8.57 4.80
N LYS A 31 7.11 -8.71 5.66
CA LYS A 31 7.03 -8.34 7.08
C LYS A 31 6.62 -6.88 7.27
N ALA A 32 7.01 -5.99 6.35
CA ALA A 32 6.61 -4.59 6.35
C ALA A 32 5.09 -4.36 6.23
N TYR A 33 4.35 -5.32 5.65
CA TYR A 33 2.89 -5.28 5.54
C TYR A 33 2.20 -6.13 6.61
N GLU A 34 2.91 -7.13 7.15
CA GLU A 34 2.38 -8.04 8.15
C GLU A 34 2.34 -7.43 9.56
N ASP A 35 3.39 -6.69 9.94
CA ASP A 35 3.62 -6.25 11.30
C ASP A 35 3.08 -4.83 11.55
N ALA A 36 2.15 -4.71 12.51
CA ALA A 36 1.47 -3.44 12.79
C ALA A 36 2.43 -2.32 13.23
N GLU A 37 3.48 -2.65 13.98
CA GLU A 37 4.45 -1.66 14.47
C GLU A 37 5.31 -1.15 13.32
N ILE A 38 5.67 -2.03 12.39
CA ILE A 38 6.44 -1.67 11.20
C ILE A 38 5.56 -0.86 10.23
N VAL A 39 4.30 -1.28 10.00
CA VAL A 39 3.33 -0.53 9.20
C VAL A 39 3.17 0.90 9.72
N ALA A 40 3.00 1.06 11.04
CA ALA A 40 2.86 2.36 11.66
C ALA A 40 4.07 3.28 11.36
N GLN A 41 5.28 2.71 11.38
CA GLN A 41 6.51 3.44 11.12
C GLN A 41 6.64 3.91 9.68
N TRP A 42 6.45 3.04 8.67
CA TRP A 42 6.71 3.45 7.28
C TRP A 42 5.55 4.21 6.64
N MET A 43 4.31 3.96 7.06
CA MET A 43 3.14 4.74 6.64
C MET A 43 3.00 6.07 7.39
N ASN A 44 3.76 6.29 8.46
CA ASN A 44 3.61 7.44 9.34
C ASN A 44 2.19 7.58 9.90
N THR A 45 1.60 6.47 10.31
CA THR A 45 0.20 6.38 10.70
C THR A 45 0.06 5.62 12.00
N LYS A 46 -1.02 5.85 12.73
CA LYS A 46 -1.46 4.96 13.80
C LYS A 46 -2.18 3.77 13.17
N VAL A 47 -1.77 2.56 13.54
CA VAL A 47 -2.49 1.33 13.21
C VAL A 47 -3.52 1.08 14.32
N VAL A 48 -4.79 1.36 14.03
CA VAL A 48 -5.90 1.13 14.99
C VAL A 48 -6.26 -0.35 15.02
N LYS A 49 -6.24 -1.00 13.84
CA LYS A 49 -6.56 -2.41 13.68
C LYS A 49 -5.76 -3.00 12.52
N LEU A 50 -5.25 -4.21 12.70
CA LEU A 50 -4.62 -4.99 11.63
C LEU A 50 -4.79 -6.48 11.90
N GLU A 51 -5.82 -7.10 11.32
CA GLU A 51 -6.06 -8.54 11.41
C GLU A 51 -5.62 -9.22 10.11
N ASN A 52 -4.31 -9.44 9.94
CA ASN A 52 -3.71 -10.01 8.73
C ASN A 52 -4.02 -11.51 8.55
N LYS A 53 -5.29 -11.80 8.23
CA LYS A 53 -5.82 -13.13 7.93
C LYS A 53 -6.98 -13.00 6.95
N LYS A 54 -7.35 -14.12 6.32
CA LYS A 54 -8.55 -14.20 5.50
C LYS A 54 -9.79 -13.76 6.30
N HIS A 55 -10.55 -12.83 5.71
CA HIS A 55 -11.72 -12.16 6.29
C HIS A 55 -11.43 -11.27 7.52
N GLY A 56 -10.16 -10.96 7.81
CA GLY A 56 -9.81 -9.94 8.79
C GLY A 56 -10.04 -8.52 8.27
N SER A 57 -10.01 -7.53 9.16
CA SER A 57 -10.12 -6.11 8.79
C SER A 57 -8.92 -5.30 9.27
N TRP A 58 -8.72 -4.13 8.65
CA TRP A 58 -7.66 -3.19 8.99
C TRP A 58 -8.21 -1.76 9.06
N GLN A 59 -7.59 -0.91 9.88
CA GLN A 59 -7.94 0.50 10.01
C GLN A 59 -6.73 1.32 10.45
N PHE A 60 -6.46 2.40 9.74
CA PHE A 60 -5.35 3.32 9.98
C PHE A 60 -5.85 4.75 10.16
N GLU A 61 -5.17 5.51 11.01
CA GLU A 61 -5.43 6.93 11.25
C GLU A 61 -4.13 7.72 11.17
N THR A 62 -4.10 8.79 10.38
CA THR A 62 -2.96 9.72 10.33
C THR A 62 -3.37 11.05 10.96
N SER A 63 -2.53 11.56 11.87
CA SER A 63 -2.74 12.82 12.56
C SER A 63 -1.77 13.90 12.07
N ASP A 64 -2.20 15.16 12.20
CA ASP A 64 -1.30 16.32 12.06
C ASP A 64 -0.35 16.46 13.27
N ALA A 65 0.53 17.46 13.24
CA ALA A 65 1.48 17.74 14.32
C ALA A 65 0.81 18.14 15.66
N ASN A 66 -0.47 18.55 15.62
CA ASN A 66 -1.24 18.90 16.81
C ASN A 66 -2.05 17.70 17.35
N GLY A 67 -1.97 16.54 16.70
CA GLY A 67 -2.67 15.33 17.07
C GLY A 67 -4.08 15.19 16.48
N ASN A 68 -4.54 16.13 15.65
CA ASN A 68 -5.86 16.02 15.00
C ASN A 68 -5.82 14.95 13.92
N VAL A 69 -6.79 14.03 13.90
CA VAL A 69 -6.87 13.01 12.85
C VAL A 69 -7.32 13.68 11.55
N VAL A 70 -6.43 13.71 10.56
CA VAL A 70 -6.66 14.35 9.25
C VAL A 70 -6.94 13.35 8.13
N PHE A 71 -6.64 12.07 8.36
CA PHE A 71 -6.90 11.00 7.41
C PHE A 71 -7.24 9.71 8.12
N LYS A 72 -8.26 9.01 7.62
CA LYS A 72 -8.66 7.68 8.07
C LYS A 72 -8.88 6.79 6.86
N ALA A 73 -8.38 5.57 6.94
CA ALA A 73 -8.64 4.56 5.95
C ALA A 73 -8.89 3.20 6.59
N ASN A 74 -9.72 2.39 5.94
CA ASN A 74 -10.03 1.05 6.41
C ASN A 74 -10.23 0.09 5.23
N GLY A 75 -10.34 -1.19 5.57
CA GLY A 75 -10.71 -2.21 4.61
C GLY A 75 -10.77 -3.61 5.22
N THR A 76 -11.01 -4.58 4.34
CA THR A 76 -11.14 -6.00 4.68
C THR A 76 -10.19 -6.82 3.82
N ILE A 77 -9.70 -7.93 4.36
CA ILE A 77 -8.70 -8.79 3.73
C ILE A 77 -9.40 -10.01 3.17
N HIS A 78 -9.40 -10.16 1.85
CA HIS A 78 -9.94 -11.32 1.17
C HIS A 78 -8.99 -12.51 1.24
N ASP A 79 -7.70 -12.29 0.97
CA ASP A 79 -6.65 -13.30 1.08
C ASP A 79 -5.39 -12.68 1.71
N PHE A 80 -4.70 -13.50 2.52
CA PHE A 80 -3.41 -13.17 3.12
C PHE A 80 -2.54 -14.43 3.09
N ILE A 81 -1.61 -14.51 2.15
CA ILE A 81 -0.70 -15.64 1.99
C ILE A 81 0.73 -15.12 2.23
N PRO A 82 1.38 -15.55 3.34
CA PRO A 82 2.72 -15.09 3.69
C PRO A 82 3.71 -15.17 2.54
N ASN A 83 4.44 -14.08 2.31
CA ASN A 83 5.48 -13.93 1.28
C ASN A 83 4.99 -14.13 -0.18
N GLU A 84 3.69 -14.18 -0.43
CA GLU A 84 3.13 -14.40 -1.76
C GLU A 84 2.18 -13.27 -2.16
N LYS A 85 1.10 -13.06 -1.39
CA LYS A 85 0.07 -12.09 -1.77
C LYS A 85 -0.80 -11.60 -0.63
N ILE A 86 -1.34 -10.39 -0.82
CA ILE A 86 -2.41 -9.80 -0.01
C ILE A 86 -3.48 -9.29 -0.97
N VAL A 87 -4.73 -9.71 -0.77
CA VAL A 87 -5.89 -9.18 -1.50
C VAL A 87 -6.80 -8.51 -0.49
N ARG A 88 -7.07 -7.21 -0.66
CA ARG A 88 -7.84 -6.44 0.32
C ARG A 88 -8.62 -5.30 -0.32
N THR A 89 -9.63 -4.81 0.37
CA THR A 89 -10.27 -3.54 0.03
C THR A 89 -9.54 -2.36 0.68
N PHE A 90 -9.75 -1.18 0.11
CA PHE A 90 -9.29 0.10 0.64
C PHE A 90 -10.39 1.16 0.50
N GLU A 91 -10.68 1.86 1.59
CA GLU A 91 -11.63 2.97 1.66
C GLU A 91 -10.99 4.16 2.36
N MET A 92 -11.12 5.35 1.79
CA MET A 92 -10.79 6.62 2.45
C MET A 92 -12.05 7.18 3.09
N GLU A 93 -12.13 7.15 4.42
CA GLU A 93 -13.31 7.63 5.13
C GLU A 93 -13.51 9.14 4.91
N ASN A 94 -14.76 9.59 4.95
CA ASN A 94 -15.14 11.00 4.77
C ASN A 94 -14.73 11.62 3.43
N THR A 95 -14.51 10.80 2.40
CA THR A 95 -14.27 11.25 1.03
C THR A 95 -15.40 10.75 0.11
N PRO A 96 -15.63 11.39 -1.05
CA PRO A 96 -16.56 10.87 -2.04
C PRO A 96 -16.01 9.68 -2.85
N PHE A 97 -14.76 9.27 -2.60
CA PHE A 97 -14.12 8.19 -3.37
C PHE A 97 -14.73 6.84 -3.01
N PRO A 98 -15.16 6.04 -4.01
CA PRO A 98 -15.60 4.68 -3.76
C PRO A 98 -14.49 3.78 -3.24
N ILE A 99 -14.90 2.65 -2.65
CA ILE A 99 -13.99 1.56 -2.28
C ILE A 99 -13.17 1.07 -3.48
N GLN A 100 -11.94 0.63 -3.20
CA GLN A 100 -11.00 0.06 -4.15
C GLN A 100 -10.72 -1.40 -3.77
N LEU A 101 -10.41 -2.24 -4.76
CA LEU A 101 -9.88 -3.59 -4.55
C LEU A 101 -8.41 -3.62 -4.93
N GLU A 102 -7.56 -4.01 -3.99
CA GLU A 102 -6.11 -4.08 -4.16
C GLU A 102 -5.64 -5.53 -4.18
N PHE A 103 -4.85 -5.87 -5.19
CA PHE A 103 -4.08 -7.12 -5.29
C PHE A 103 -2.61 -6.76 -5.15
N LEU A 104 -1.97 -7.20 -4.07
CA LEU A 104 -0.55 -7.02 -3.81
C LEU A 104 0.11 -8.39 -3.96
N GLU A 105 1.04 -8.51 -4.90
CA GLU A 105 1.82 -9.71 -5.16
C GLU A 105 3.29 -9.43 -4.86
N PHE A 106 3.90 -10.31 -4.08
CA PHE A 106 5.26 -10.19 -3.61
C PHE A 106 6.12 -11.27 -4.27
N LYS A 107 7.26 -10.88 -4.82
CA LYS A 107 8.12 -11.78 -5.58
C LYS A 107 9.57 -11.66 -5.15
N LYS A 108 10.23 -12.79 -4.92
CA LYS A 108 11.68 -12.85 -4.76
C LYS A 108 12.36 -12.67 -6.12
N ILE A 109 13.33 -11.77 -6.21
CA ILE A 109 14.14 -11.56 -7.42
C ILE A 109 15.53 -12.17 -7.22
N THR A 110 16.18 -11.86 -6.11
CA THR A 110 17.42 -12.51 -5.65
C THR A 110 17.32 -12.82 -4.15
N GLU A 111 18.41 -13.25 -3.51
CA GLU A 111 18.45 -13.43 -2.05
C GLU A 111 18.21 -12.11 -1.29
N ASP A 112 18.71 -11.00 -1.83
CA ASP A 112 18.65 -9.68 -1.20
C ASP A 112 17.71 -8.68 -1.88
N THR A 113 17.02 -9.09 -2.94
CA THR A 113 16.10 -8.20 -3.69
C THR A 113 14.76 -8.86 -3.93
N SER A 114 13.71 -8.04 -3.93
CA SER A 114 12.32 -8.45 -4.10
C SER A 114 11.55 -7.44 -4.93
N GLU A 115 10.34 -7.78 -5.32
CA GLU A 115 9.45 -6.94 -6.11
C GLU A 115 8.04 -6.99 -5.51
N LEU A 116 7.39 -5.84 -5.45
CA LEU A 116 5.96 -5.68 -5.20
C LEU A 116 5.28 -5.28 -6.51
N ASN A 117 4.29 -6.08 -6.91
CA ASN A 117 3.34 -5.73 -7.94
C ASN A 117 1.99 -5.46 -7.30
N MET A 118 1.43 -4.28 -7.56
CA MET A 118 0.09 -3.90 -7.10
C MET A 118 -0.81 -3.72 -8.31
N HIS A 119 -1.98 -4.35 -8.26
CA HIS A 119 -3.07 -4.11 -9.18
C HIS A 119 -4.25 -3.55 -8.38
N ILE A 120 -4.61 -2.29 -8.64
CA ILE A 120 -5.68 -1.59 -7.94
C ILE A 120 -6.85 -1.41 -8.90
N ILE A 121 -8.03 -1.89 -8.52
CA ILE A 121 -9.26 -1.79 -9.30
C ILE A 121 -10.19 -0.77 -8.65
N TYR A 122 -10.66 0.18 -9.45
CA TYR A 122 -11.60 1.22 -9.07
C TYR A 122 -13.01 0.91 -9.57
N LYS A 123 -14.02 1.55 -8.95
CA LYS A 123 -15.43 1.39 -9.33
C LYS A 123 -15.73 1.83 -10.77
N SER A 124 -15.02 2.83 -11.28
CA SER A 124 -15.14 3.30 -12.66
C SER A 124 -13.86 4.01 -13.15
N VAL A 125 -13.77 4.24 -14.46
CA VAL A 125 -12.70 5.05 -15.08
C VAL A 125 -12.68 6.47 -14.50
N TYR A 126 -13.86 7.04 -14.25
CA TYR A 126 -13.99 8.37 -13.65
C TYR A 126 -13.36 8.39 -12.25
N ASP A 127 -13.72 7.43 -11.39
CA ASP A 127 -13.21 7.37 -10.01
C ASP A 127 -11.68 7.20 -9.97
N ARG A 128 -11.15 6.34 -10.86
CA ARG A 128 -9.70 6.16 -11.04
C ARG A 128 -9.02 7.48 -11.43
N ASN A 129 -9.59 8.19 -12.40
CA ASN A 129 -9.03 9.44 -12.88
C ASN A 129 -9.09 10.56 -11.83
N GLU A 130 -10.16 10.66 -11.03
CA GLU A 130 -10.22 11.61 -9.91
C GLU A 130 -9.18 11.27 -8.83
N MET A 131 -8.97 9.98 -8.53
CA MET A 131 -7.92 9.55 -7.60
C MET A 131 -6.52 9.98 -8.08
N LEU A 132 -6.25 9.88 -9.39
CA LEU A 132 -4.97 10.28 -9.98
C LEU A 132 -4.73 11.80 -9.99
N LYS A 133 -5.74 12.63 -9.75
CA LYS A 133 -5.56 14.08 -9.56
C LYS A 133 -4.93 14.41 -8.21
N LEU A 134 -5.08 13.52 -7.23
CA LEU A 134 -4.35 13.61 -5.96
C LEU A 134 -2.85 13.35 -6.22
N PRO A 135 -1.95 13.75 -5.31
CA PRO A 135 -0.52 13.45 -5.43
C PRO A 135 -0.18 11.97 -5.20
N PHE A 136 -1.01 11.04 -5.69
CA PHE A 136 -0.89 9.59 -5.54
C PHE A 136 0.48 9.06 -5.95
N ALA A 137 0.93 9.40 -7.17
CA ALA A 137 2.20 8.92 -7.71
C ALA A 137 3.42 9.42 -6.94
N GLN A 138 3.31 10.55 -6.25
CA GLN A 138 4.35 11.05 -5.35
C GLN A 138 4.26 10.36 -4.00
N GLY A 139 3.06 10.27 -3.42
CA GLY A 139 2.78 9.66 -2.13
C GLY A 139 3.25 8.20 -2.08
N ILE A 140 2.87 7.38 -3.07
CA ILE A 140 3.25 5.96 -3.08
C ILE A 140 4.76 5.75 -3.26
N ASN A 141 5.41 6.59 -4.06
CA ASN A 141 6.86 6.52 -4.22
C ASN A 141 7.58 6.91 -2.92
N MET A 142 7.11 7.94 -2.21
CA MET A 142 7.64 8.32 -0.90
C MET A 142 7.42 7.22 0.14
N ALA A 143 6.23 6.61 0.17
CA ALA A 143 5.89 5.53 1.09
C ALA A 143 6.77 4.28 0.85
N HIS A 144 6.96 3.86 -0.41
CA HIS A 144 7.84 2.73 -0.74
C HIS A 144 9.32 3.02 -0.43
N ASN A 145 9.79 4.25 -0.62
CA ASN A 145 11.15 4.62 -0.22
C ASN A 145 11.33 4.54 1.30
N ARG A 146 10.38 5.10 2.06
CA ARG A 146 10.41 5.06 3.52
C ARG A 146 10.30 3.63 4.07
N LEU A 147 9.50 2.78 3.43
CA LEU A 147 9.45 1.36 3.73
C LEU A 147 10.83 0.72 3.59
N GLU A 148 11.48 0.92 2.44
CA GLU A 148 12.81 0.35 2.18
C GLU A 148 13.84 0.82 3.22
N GLU A 149 13.84 2.11 3.56
CA GLU A 149 14.74 2.69 4.55
C GLU A 149 14.51 2.15 5.96
N ILE A 150 13.27 2.07 6.43
CA ILE A 150 12.95 1.59 7.78
C ILE A 150 13.32 0.12 7.94
N ILE A 151 12.95 -0.72 6.98
CA ILE A 151 13.25 -2.16 7.04
C ILE A 151 14.76 -2.42 6.99
N LYS A 152 15.52 -1.65 6.20
CA LYS A 152 16.99 -1.76 6.18
C LYS A 152 17.62 -1.45 7.53
N ASN A 153 17.02 -0.55 8.32
CA ASN A 153 17.51 -0.18 9.66
C ASN A 153 17.05 -1.15 10.77
N LEU A 154 16.13 -2.08 10.46
CA LEU A 154 15.71 -3.14 11.38
C LEU A 154 16.53 -4.44 11.23
N LYS A 155 17.38 -4.53 10.20
CA LYS A 155 18.42 -5.56 10.07
C LYS A 155 19.57 -5.28 11.05
#